data_AF-A0A961YKN1-F1
#
_entry.id   AF-A0A961YKN1-F1
#
_cell.length_a   1.000
_cell.length_b   1.000
_cell.length_c   1.000
_cell.angle_alpha   90.00
_cell.angle_beta   90.00
_cell.angle_gamma   90.00
#
_symmetry.space_group_name_H-M   'P 1'
#
loop_
_entity.id
_entity.type
_entity.pdbx_description
1 polymer ?
#
loop_
_entity_poly.entity_id
_entity_poly.type
_entity_poly.pdbx_seq_one_letter_code
_entity_poly.pdbx_strand_id
1 'polypeptide(L)'
;LTKILTCHVVAADAMSDAINKMIDDDGGAHTIKTVGGCEFTAMRDGDTIEIKDGQGNVARVTIADVKQSNGVIHVIDHVLLPAS
;
A
#
# COMPACT_ATOMS: atom_id res chain seq x y z
N LEU A 1 -13.70 -5.24 12.61
CA LEU A 1 -13.15 -6.07 11.51
C LEU A 1 -13.37 -5.45 10.14
N THR A 2 -14.59 -5.00 9.79
CA THR A 2 -14.88 -4.31 8.52
C THR A 2 -13.93 -3.14 8.23
N LYS A 3 -13.64 -2.31 9.24
CA LYS A 3 -12.68 -1.19 9.14
C LYS A 3 -11.28 -1.63 8.67
N ILE A 4 -10.76 -2.74 9.19
CA ILE A 4 -9.43 -3.26 8.83
C ILE A 4 -9.41 -3.64 7.35
N LEU A 5 -10.42 -4.39 6.89
CA LEU A 5 -10.49 -4.83 5.50
C LEU A 5 -10.64 -3.65 4.53
N THR A 6 -11.45 -2.65 4.87
CA THR A 6 -11.58 -1.43 4.03
C THR A 6 -10.30 -0.59 3.99
N CYS A 7 -9.41 -0.74 4.97
CA CYS A 7 -8.10 -0.10 4.94
C CYS A 7 -7.06 -0.85 4.10
N HIS A 8 -7.34 -2.07 3.66
CA HIS A 8 -6.49 -2.79 2.69
C HIS A 8 -6.91 -2.54 1.23
N VAL A 9 -7.84 -1.61 1.00
CA VAL A 9 -8.36 -1.28 -0.33
C VAL A 9 -8.11 0.18 -0.64
N VAL A 10 -7.58 0.45 -1.83
CA VAL A 10 -7.39 1.78 -2.40
C VAL A 10 -8.31 1.93 -3.59
N ALA A 11 -8.88 3.11 -3.80
CA ALA A 11 -9.86 3.37 -4.86
C ALA A 11 -9.22 3.56 -6.26
N ALA A 12 -7.92 3.31 -6.39
CA ALA A 12 -7.16 3.52 -7.60
C ALA A 12 -6.50 2.21 -8.05
N ASP A 13 -6.50 1.98 -9.35
CA ASP A 13 -5.71 0.90 -9.96
C ASP A 13 -4.26 1.38 -10.09
N ALA A 14 -3.38 0.83 -9.25
CA ALA A 14 -1.97 1.18 -9.22
C ALA A 14 -1.13 -0.09 -9.35
N MET A 15 -0.40 -0.19 -10.46
CA MET A 15 0.68 -1.15 -10.65
C MET A 15 1.93 -0.68 -9.89
N SER A 16 2.89 -1.57 -9.67
CA SER A 16 4.11 -1.25 -8.93
C SER A 16 4.96 -0.16 -9.59
N ASP A 17 4.94 -0.03 -10.91
CA ASP A 17 5.60 1.06 -11.63
C ASP A 17 5.01 2.44 -11.29
N ALA A 18 3.69 2.54 -11.23
CA ALA A 18 2.98 3.75 -10.82
C ALA A 18 3.23 4.05 -9.34
N ILE A 19 3.20 3.04 -8.47
CA ILE A 19 3.52 3.21 -7.04
C ILE A 19 4.95 3.72 -6.87
N ASN A 20 5.90 3.11 -7.57
CA ASN A 20 7.29 3.53 -7.57
C ASN A 20 7.46 4.98 -8.03
N LYS A 21 6.77 5.36 -9.11
CA LYS A 21 6.77 6.75 -9.58
C LYS A 21 6.21 7.71 -8.53
N MET A 22 5.10 7.37 -7.86
CA MET A 22 4.53 8.20 -6.81
C MET A 22 5.48 8.36 -5.61
N ILE A 23 6.17 7.29 -5.23
CA ILE A 23 7.20 7.33 -4.19
C ILE A 23 8.35 8.27 -4.60
N ASP A 24 8.82 8.18 -5.84
CA ASP A 24 9.93 9.00 -6.34
C ASP A 24 9.52 10.48 -6.47
N ASP A 25 8.31 10.75 -6.97
CA ASP A 25 7.76 12.11 -7.14
C ASP A 25 7.57 12.82 -5.78
N ASP A 26 7.28 12.06 -4.69
CA ASP A 26 7.11 12.58 -3.33
C ASP A 26 8.41 12.55 -2.48
N GLY A 27 9.57 12.31 -3.11
CA GLY A 27 10.87 12.38 -2.43
C GLY A 27 11.21 11.17 -1.55
N GLY A 28 10.67 10.01 -1.89
CA GLY A 28 11.02 8.71 -1.28
C GLY A 28 9.92 8.08 -0.41
N ALA A 29 8.80 8.77 -0.20
CA ALA A 29 7.65 8.23 0.53
C ALA A 29 6.35 8.87 0.05
N HIS A 30 5.34 8.05 -0.25
CA HIS A 30 4.03 8.48 -0.73
C HIS A 30 2.92 8.10 0.24
N THR A 31 2.05 9.06 0.60
CA THR A 31 0.91 8.80 1.48
C THR A 31 -0.26 8.20 0.71
N ILE A 32 -0.69 7.00 1.11
CA ILE A 32 -1.84 6.29 0.55
C ILE A 32 -3.07 6.53 1.42
N LYS A 33 -4.13 7.05 0.81
CA LYS A 33 -5.46 7.12 1.42
C LYS A 33 -6.32 5.94 0.97
N THR A 34 -6.80 5.18 1.94
CA THR A 34 -7.59 3.95 1.72
C THR A 34 -9.09 4.24 1.71
N VAL A 35 -9.89 3.31 1.16
CA VAL A 35 -11.36 3.41 1.17
C VAL A 35 -11.93 3.45 2.59
N GLY A 36 -11.26 2.77 3.53
CA GLY A 36 -11.60 2.79 4.95
C GLY A 36 -11.23 4.07 5.70
N GLY A 37 -10.64 5.07 5.02
CA GLY A 37 -10.20 6.33 5.62
C GLY A 37 -8.90 6.24 6.41
N CYS A 38 -8.20 5.11 6.35
CA CYS A 38 -6.84 4.99 6.88
C CYS A 38 -5.83 5.65 5.95
N GLU A 39 -4.79 6.21 6.54
CA GLU A 39 -3.62 6.72 5.85
C GLU A 39 -2.42 5.82 6.16
N PHE A 40 -1.76 5.34 5.12
CA PHE A 40 -0.54 4.55 5.18
C PHE A 40 0.53 5.23 4.34
N THR A 41 1.79 4.81 4.48
CA THR A 41 2.89 5.38 3.71
C THR A 41 3.56 4.28 2.90
N ALA A 42 3.54 4.40 1.57
CA ALA A 42 4.37 3.58 0.70
C ALA A 42 5.77 4.18 0.61
N MET A 43 6.77 3.32 0.68
CA MET A 43 8.18 3.65 0.57
C MET A 43 8.91 2.52 -0.15
N ARG A 44 10.20 2.71 -0.43
CA ARG A 44 11.00 1.71 -1.15
C ARG A 44 12.24 1.33 -0.34
N ASP A 45 12.50 0.04 -0.28
CA ASP A 45 13.75 -0.54 0.20
C ASP A 45 14.39 -1.35 -0.94
N GLY A 46 15.39 -0.76 -1.60
CA GLY A 46 15.99 -1.30 -2.82
C GLY A 46 14.96 -1.43 -3.95
N ASP A 47 14.66 -2.65 -4.37
CA ASP A 47 13.64 -2.96 -5.38
C ASP A 47 12.28 -3.34 -4.76
N THR A 48 12.19 -3.39 -3.43
CA THR A 48 10.97 -3.80 -2.72
C THR A 48 10.12 -2.60 -2.33
N ILE A 49 8.82 -2.67 -2.60
CA ILE A 49 7.85 -1.72 -2.06
C ILE A 49 7.52 -2.12 -0.63
N GLU A 50 7.61 -1.15 0.28
CA GLU A 50 7.23 -1.29 1.67
C GLU A 50 6.06 -0.37 1.99
N ILE A 51 5.16 -0.82 2.87
CA ILE A 51 4.03 -0.04 3.36
C ILE A 51 4.14 0.06 4.87
N LYS A 52 4.32 1.29 5.35
CA LYS A 52 4.22 1.62 6.77
C LYS A 52 2.76 1.88 7.15
N ASP A 53 2.27 1.14 8.13
CA ASP A 53 0.89 1.24 8.61
C ASP A 53 0.71 2.37 9.64
N GLY A 54 -0.52 2.53 10.14
CA GLY A 54 -0.87 3.58 11.10
C GLY A 54 -0.32 3.34 12.51
N GLN A 55 0.20 2.15 12.81
CA GLN A 55 0.88 1.81 14.07
C GLN A 55 2.40 1.87 13.94
N GLY A 56 2.92 2.11 12.75
CA GLY A 56 4.35 2.17 12.46
C GLY A 56 4.97 0.82 12.11
N ASN A 57 4.18 -0.24 11.95
CA ASN A 57 4.66 -1.51 11.40
C ASN A 57 4.93 -1.35 9.91
N VAL A 58 5.87 -2.14 9.39
CA VAL A 58 6.24 -2.12 7.97
C VAL A 58 5.92 -3.48 7.37
N ALA A 59 5.10 -3.50 6.32
CA ALA A 59 4.81 -4.68 5.53
C ALA A 59 5.51 -4.58 4.17
N ARG A 60 6.09 -5.68 3.69
CA ARG A 60 6.78 -5.74 2.40
C ARG A 60 5.87 -6.36 1.34
N VAL A 61 5.85 -5.79 0.15
CA VAL A 61 5.18 -6.41 -1.00
C VAL A 61 6.00 -7.61 -1.45
N THR A 62 5.41 -8.80 -1.36
CA THR A 62 6.02 -10.09 -1.72
C THR A 62 5.64 -10.55 -3.12
N ILE A 63 4.44 -10.19 -3.57
CA ILE A 63 3.97 -10.44 -4.94
C ILE A 63 3.28 -9.16 -5.43
N ALA A 64 3.87 -8.53 -6.44
CA ALA A 64 3.32 -7.34 -7.07
C ALA A 64 2.46 -7.69 -8.30
N ASP A 65 1.60 -6.75 -8.68
CA ASP A 65 0.98 -6.69 -10.01
C ASP A 65 0.10 -7.91 -10.38
N VAL A 66 -0.61 -8.49 -9.40
CA VAL A 66 -1.58 -9.54 -9.67
C VAL A 66 -2.85 -8.91 -10.25
N LYS A 67 -2.93 -8.89 -11.58
CA LYS A 67 -4.05 -8.29 -12.32
C LYS A 67 -5.33 -9.10 -12.16
N GLN A 68 -6.42 -8.39 -11.89
CA GLN A 68 -7.78 -8.93 -11.90
C GLN A 68 -8.66 -8.11 -12.85
N SER A 69 -9.86 -8.61 -13.16
CA SER A 69 -10.82 -7.89 -14.00
C SER A 69 -11.33 -6.58 -13.39
N ASN A 70 -11.13 -6.39 -12.09
CA ASN A 70 -11.65 -5.30 -11.28
C ASN A 70 -10.55 -4.52 -10.53
N GLY A 71 -9.28 -4.73 -10.88
CA GLY A 71 -8.16 -3.95 -10.33
C GLY A 71 -6.88 -4.75 -10.20
N VAL A 72 -6.03 -4.35 -9.25
CA VAL A 72 -4.70 -4.94 -9.01
C VAL A 72 -4.57 -5.38 -7.55
N ILE A 73 -4.02 -6.57 -7.33
CA ILE A 73 -3.65 -7.06 -5.99
C ILE A 73 -2.13 -7.03 -5.84
N HIS A 74 -1.70 -6.49 -4.70
CA HIS A 74 -0.34 -6.61 -4.18
C HIS A 74 -0.39 -7.44 -2.90
N VAL A 75 0.38 -8.52 -2.84
CA VAL A 75 0.47 -9.40 -1.67
C VAL A 75 1.54 -8.88 -0.73
N ILE A 76 1.22 -8.79 0.55
CA ILE A 76 2.11 -8.32 1.62
C ILE A 76 2.32 -9.42 2.66
N ASP A 77 3.43 -9.34 3.39
CA ASP A 77 3.83 -10.33 4.42
C ASP A 77 3.22 -10.08 5.82
N HIS A 78 2.60 -8.92 6.04
CA HIS A 78 1.95 -8.57 7.30
C HIS A 78 0.62 -7.83 7.10
N VAL A 79 -0.25 -7.88 8.10
CA VAL A 79 -1.55 -7.17 8.07
C VAL A 79 -1.34 -5.70 8.44
N LEU A 80 -1.91 -4.78 7.65
CA LEU A 80 -1.84 -3.35 7.93
C LEU A 80 -2.86 -2.94 8.99
N LEU A 81 -2.39 -2.22 10.01
CA LEU A 81 -3.24 -1.76 11.10
C LEU A 81 -3.52 -0.24 11.01
N PRO A 82 -4.77 0.18 11.28
CA PRO A 82 -5.11 1.59 11.37
C PRO A 82 -4.45 2.25 12.58
N ALA A 83 -4.24 3.56 12.53
CA ALA A 83 -3.76 4.33 13.67
C ALA A 83 -4.75 4.36 14.85
N SER A 84 -6.06 4.17 14.58
CA SER A 84 -7.15 4.09 15.57
C SER A 84 -8.38 3.37 15.05
#